data_AF-A0A3M1XK19-F1
#
_entry.id   AF-A0A3M1XK19-F1
#
_cell.length_a   1.000
_cell.length_b   1.000
_cell.length_c   1.000
_cell.angle_alpha   90.00
_cell.angle_beta   90.00
_cell.angle_gamma   90.00
#
_symmetry.space_group_name_H-M   'P 1'
#
loop_
_entity.id
_entity.type
_entity.pdbx_description
1 polymer ?
#
loop_
_entity_poly.entity_id
_entity_poly.type
_entity_poly.pdbx_seq_one_letter_code
_entity_poly.pdbx_strand_id
1 'polypeptide(L)'
;MDLGELKRLVRQGEGLHLEFKRKAHHPDKIARELVAFANTEGGVLLVGVDDDRTVYGLKYPGEDAFALRRFLDGHCTPALPYSLSQVPVTARREVLILQVRPGRRKPYYLTYADPPGGRGAFVRVADKSVTASREMIQVLRHAGRERGVSLRVGEPEQVLLRHLEERSNITLADTQKLLGISRRQASAKLVLLVRAGLLNIHPSERGDTFSLVEEAFDF
;
A
#
# COMPACT_ATOMS: atom_id res chain seq x y z
N MET A 1 -22.42 -2.45 7.73
CA MET A 1 -22.24 -1.02 8.03
C MET A 1 -23.59 -0.34 7.88
N ASP A 2 -23.99 0.48 8.84
CA ASP A 2 -25.19 1.34 8.72
C ASP A 2 -24.85 2.82 8.42
N LEU A 3 -25.88 3.67 8.28
CA LEU A 3 -25.69 5.11 7.98
C LEU A 3 -24.97 5.87 9.11
N GLY A 4 -25.18 5.48 10.37
CA GLY A 4 -24.52 6.09 11.52
C GLY A 4 -23.03 5.76 11.54
N GLU A 5 -22.69 4.49 11.30
CA GLU A 5 -21.30 4.02 11.15
C GLU A 5 -20.60 4.69 9.98
N LEU A 6 -21.26 4.79 8.82
CA LEU A 6 -20.76 5.51 7.65
C LEU A 6 -20.40 6.96 8.00
N LYS A 7 -21.32 7.69 8.63
CA LYS A 7 -21.08 9.10 9.03
C LYS A 7 -19.91 9.24 10.01
N ARG A 8 -19.70 8.26 10.90
CA ARG A 8 -18.55 8.26 11.81
C ARG A 8 -17.23 8.09 11.05
N LEU A 9 -17.16 7.15 10.09
CA LEU A 9 -15.98 6.98 9.25
C LEU A 9 -15.69 8.24 8.43
N VAL A 10 -16.70 8.82 7.78
CA VAL A 10 -16.53 10.04 6.98
C VAL A 10 -15.95 11.20 7.80
N ARG A 11 -16.33 11.31 9.08
CA ARG A 11 -15.78 12.35 9.98
C ARG A 11 -14.29 12.15 10.31
N GLN A 12 -13.78 10.92 10.30
CA GLN A 12 -12.37 10.63 10.55
C GLN A 12 -11.47 11.22 9.46
N GLY A 13 -12.01 11.39 8.24
CA GLY A 13 -11.23 11.84 7.09
C GLY A 13 -10.43 10.72 6.44
N GLU A 14 -9.86 11.00 5.28
CA GLU A 14 -8.98 10.06 4.59
C GLU A 14 -7.68 9.82 5.37
N GLY A 15 -7.07 8.66 5.15
CA GLY A 15 -5.84 8.28 5.83
C GLY A 15 -5.39 6.88 5.44
N LEU A 16 -4.57 6.25 6.28
CA LEU A 16 -3.93 4.97 5.97
C LEU A 16 -4.93 3.86 5.60
N HIS A 17 -6.11 3.86 6.20
CA HIS A 17 -7.13 2.82 6.07
C HIS A 17 -8.46 3.31 5.47
N LEU A 18 -8.55 4.57 5.08
CA LEU A 18 -9.82 5.15 4.61
C LEU A 18 -9.56 6.06 3.40
N GLU A 19 -10.33 5.83 2.34
CA GLU A 19 -10.26 6.59 1.09
C GLU A 19 -11.68 6.93 0.63
N PHE A 20 -11.86 8.13 0.08
CA PHE A 20 -13.09 8.62 -0.50
C PHE A 20 -12.95 8.74 -2.02
N LYS A 21 -14.06 8.44 -2.72
CA LYS A 21 -14.24 8.75 -4.13
C LYS A 21 -15.65 9.23 -4.35
N ARG A 22 -15.79 10.39 -4.98
CA ARG A 22 -17.12 10.93 -5.26
C ARG A 22 -17.93 10.05 -6.22
N LYS A 23 -17.28 9.43 -7.21
CA LYS A 23 -17.91 8.65 -8.29
C LYS A 23 -17.07 7.42 -8.64
N ALA A 24 -17.70 6.42 -9.26
CA ALA A 24 -17.05 5.19 -9.73
C ALA A 24 -16.47 5.26 -11.16
N HIS A 25 -16.52 6.42 -11.83
CA HIS A 25 -16.22 6.54 -13.26
C HIS A 25 -14.75 6.26 -13.65
N HIS A 26 -13.84 6.23 -12.67
CA HIS A 26 -12.42 5.93 -12.87
C HIS A 26 -12.06 4.65 -12.10
N PRO A 27 -12.43 3.48 -12.62
CA PRO A 27 -12.23 2.20 -11.93
C PRO A 27 -10.76 1.86 -11.75
N ASP A 28 -9.87 2.36 -12.61
CA ASP A 28 -8.41 2.26 -12.51
C ASP A 28 -7.88 2.94 -11.24
N LYS A 29 -8.38 4.16 -10.94
CA LYS A 29 -8.01 4.89 -9.71
C LYS A 29 -8.50 4.14 -8.48
N ILE A 30 -9.74 3.65 -8.49
CA ILE A 30 -10.27 2.85 -7.37
C ILE A 30 -9.45 1.57 -7.19
N ALA A 31 -9.16 0.85 -8.27
CA ALA A 31 -8.36 -0.37 -8.22
C ALA A 31 -6.96 -0.12 -7.63
N ARG A 32 -6.33 1.00 -7.98
CA ARG A 32 -5.05 1.43 -7.40
C ARG A 32 -5.11 1.51 -5.88
N GLU A 33 -6.15 2.15 -5.34
CA GLU A 33 -6.34 2.28 -3.90
C GLU A 33 -6.58 0.92 -3.22
N LEU A 34 -7.41 0.06 -3.82
CA LEU A 34 -7.68 -1.28 -3.28
C LEU A 34 -6.44 -2.17 -3.29
N VAL A 35 -5.63 -2.10 -4.35
CA VAL A 35 -4.33 -2.79 -4.43
C VAL A 35 -3.38 -2.28 -3.34
N ALA A 36 -3.33 -0.97 -3.11
CA ALA A 36 -2.52 -0.38 -2.05
C ALA A 36 -2.96 -0.85 -0.66
N PHE A 37 -4.27 -0.87 -0.38
CA PHE A 37 -4.80 -1.43 0.86
C PHE A 37 -4.41 -2.90 1.04
N ALA A 38 -4.61 -3.74 0.02
CA ALA A 38 -4.27 -5.16 0.08
C ALA A 38 -2.76 -5.40 0.32
N ASN A 39 -1.89 -4.56 -0.23
CA ASN A 39 -0.45 -4.65 -0.01
C ASN A 39 0.01 -4.10 1.34
N THR A 40 -0.82 -3.32 2.01
CA THR A 40 -0.48 -2.65 3.28
C THR A 40 -1.27 -3.33 4.42
N GLU A 41 -2.13 -2.60 5.11
CA GLU A 41 -2.84 -3.04 6.32
C GLU A 41 -4.35 -3.22 6.07
N GLY A 42 -4.77 -3.28 4.81
CA GLY A 42 -6.17 -3.22 4.44
C GLY A 42 -6.75 -1.82 4.63
N GLY A 43 -8.06 -1.71 4.39
CA GLY A 43 -8.76 -0.43 4.48
C GLY A 43 -10.16 -0.48 3.91
N VAL A 44 -10.78 0.68 3.86
CA VAL A 44 -12.14 0.91 3.39
C VAL A 44 -12.10 2.03 2.35
N LEU A 45 -12.72 1.79 1.20
CA LEU A 45 -12.96 2.82 0.20
C LEU A 45 -14.46 3.09 0.12
N LEU A 46 -14.83 4.37 0.25
CA LEU A 46 -16.21 4.84 0.14
C LEU A 46 -16.44 5.51 -1.21
N VAL A 47 -17.36 5.00 -2.01
CA VAL A 47 -17.76 5.61 -3.28
C VAL A 47 -19.11 6.33 -3.14
N GLY A 48 -19.15 7.61 -3.49
CA GLY A 48 -20.26 8.52 -3.22
C GLY A 48 -19.96 9.53 -2.11
N VAL A 49 -18.71 9.62 -1.65
CA VAL A 49 -18.22 10.61 -0.67
C VAL A 49 -17.13 11.43 -1.33
N ASP A 50 -17.20 12.75 -1.18
CA ASP A 50 -16.20 13.67 -1.75
C ASP A 50 -15.08 13.96 -0.74
N ASP A 51 -13.96 14.50 -1.22
CA ASP A 51 -12.76 14.72 -0.40
C ASP A 51 -13.01 15.74 0.73
N ASP A 52 -13.98 16.64 0.54
CA ASP A 52 -14.47 17.59 1.56
C ASP A 52 -15.35 16.95 2.65
N ARG A 53 -15.52 15.61 2.61
CA ARG A 53 -16.36 14.77 3.48
C ARG A 53 -17.87 14.90 3.23
N THR A 54 -18.28 15.52 2.14
CA THR A 54 -19.69 15.58 1.75
C THR A 54 -20.16 14.21 1.24
N VAL A 55 -21.26 13.71 1.83
CA VAL A 55 -21.88 12.43 1.43
C VAL A 55 -22.93 12.68 0.35
N TYR A 56 -22.56 12.45 -0.92
CA TYR A 56 -23.46 12.61 -2.07
C TYR A 56 -24.30 11.37 -2.36
N GLY A 57 -23.70 10.18 -2.21
CA GLY A 57 -24.25 8.91 -2.68
C GLY A 57 -24.31 8.81 -4.22
N LEU A 58 -24.37 7.57 -4.70
CA LEU A 58 -24.52 7.19 -6.09
C LEU A 58 -25.99 7.00 -6.45
N LYS A 59 -26.34 7.31 -7.71
CA LYS A 59 -27.70 7.16 -8.23
C LYS A 59 -28.00 5.72 -8.68
N TYR A 60 -26.98 5.02 -9.19
CA TYR A 60 -27.08 3.67 -9.73
C TYR A 60 -26.01 2.74 -9.12
N PRO A 61 -25.99 2.57 -7.78
CA PRO A 61 -24.91 1.87 -7.09
C PRO A 61 -24.73 0.42 -7.56
N GLY A 62 -25.80 -0.25 -8.02
CA GLY A 62 -25.71 -1.60 -8.60
C GLY A 62 -24.91 -1.66 -9.91
N GLU A 63 -25.11 -0.71 -10.81
CA GLU A 63 -24.36 -0.61 -12.08
C GLU A 63 -22.89 -0.25 -11.81
N ASP A 64 -22.66 0.73 -10.93
CA ASP A 64 -21.32 1.13 -10.49
C ASP A 64 -20.57 -0.06 -9.86
N ALA A 65 -21.22 -0.80 -8.97
CA ALA A 65 -20.64 -1.98 -8.33
C ALA A 65 -20.33 -3.10 -9.35
N PHE A 66 -21.21 -3.34 -10.32
CA PHE A 66 -20.99 -4.33 -11.36
C PHE A 66 -19.78 -3.96 -12.25
N ALA A 67 -19.71 -2.71 -12.70
CA ALA A 67 -18.61 -2.21 -13.50
C ALA A 67 -17.27 -2.29 -12.75
N LEU A 68 -17.26 -1.91 -11.47
CA LEU A 68 -16.07 -2.02 -10.61
C LEU A 68 -15.61 -3.46 -10.45
N ARG A 69 -16.52 -4.40 -10.12
CA ARG A 69 -16.17 -5.83 -9.99
C ARG A 69 -15.51 -6.36 -11.26
N ARG A 70 -16.15 -6.13 -12.41
CA ARG A 70 -15.62 -6.56 -13.71
C ARG A 70 -14.24 -5.98 -13.98
N PHE A 71 -14.00 -4.71 -13.65
CA PHE A 71 -12.70 -4.10 -13.82
C PHE A 71 -11.65 -4.74 -12.91
N LEU A 72 -11.95 -4.89 -11.61
CA LEU A 72 -11.04 -5.49 -10.63
C LEU A 72 -10.66 -6.93 -11.00
N ASP A 73 -11.62 -7.74 -11.42
CA ASP A 73 -11.39 -9.13 -11.82
C ASP A 73 -10.50 -9.25 -13.06
N GLY A 74 -10.59 -8.29 -13.98
CA GLY A 74 -9.77 -8.26 -15.20
C GLY A 74 -8.37 -7.66 -15.04
N HIS A 75 -8.15 -6.83 -14.01
CA HIS A 75 -6.93 -6.01 -13.90
C HIS A 75 -6.14 -6.22 -12.61
N CYS A 76 -6.68 -6.90 -11.60
CA CYS A 76 -5.98 -7.11 -10.33
C CYS A 76 -5.50 -8.55 -10.18
N THR A 77 -4.20 -8.73 -9.95
CA THR A 77 -3.59 -10.06 -9.79
C THR A 77 -2.67 -10.11 -8.57
N PRO A 78 -2.85 -11.07 -7.64
CA PRO A 78 -3.99 -12.00 -7.57
C PRO A 78 -5.31 -11.28 -7.25
N ALA A 79 -6.43 -12.01 -7.32
CA ALA A 79 -7.75 -11.46 -7.00
C ALA A 79 -7.77 -10.84 -5.60
N LEU A 80 -8.26 -9.61 -5.50
CA LEU A 80 -8.25 -8.83 -4.25
C LEU A 80 -9.18 -9.44 -3.19
N PRO A 81 -8.77 -9.49 -1.90
CA PRO A 81 -9.61 -9.99 -0.82
C PRO A 81 -10.52 -8.87 -0.27
N TYR A 82 -11.54 -8.49 -1.05
CA TYR A 82 -12.47 -7.42 -0.68
C TYR A 82 -13.91 -7.92 -0.49
N SER A 83 -14.69 -7.13 0.24
CA SER A 83 -16.15 -7.24 0.30
C SER A 83 -16.77 -5.93 -0.17
N LEU A 84 -17.96 -6.03 -0.79
CA LEU A 84 -18.70 -4.89 -1.30
C LEU A 84 -20.08 -4.86 -0.65
N SER A 85 -20.43 -3.73 -0.06
CA SER A 85 -21.76 -3.47 0.51
C SER A 85 -22.25 -2.08 0.13
N GLN A 86 -23.52 -1.80 0.37
CA GLN A 86 -24.15 -0.52 0.05
C GLN A 86 -24.85 0.02 1.30
N VAL A 87 -24.81 1.34 1.49
CA VAL A 87 -25.52 2.02 2.58
C VAL A 87 -26.40 3.12 2.01
N PRO A 88 -27.74 3.04 2.17
CA PRO A 88 -28.63 4.11 1.80
C PRO A 88 -28.32 5.40 2.56
N VAL A 89 -28.16 6.50 1.83
CA VAL A 89 -27.90 7.84 2.38
C VAL A 89 -29.07 8.80 2.15
N THR A 90 -29.89 8.52 1.14
CA THR A 90 -31.19 9.17 0.89
C THR A 90 -32.16 8.14 0.32
N ALA A 91 -33.42 8.52 0.08
CA ALA A 91 -34.42 7.65 -0.53
C ALA A 91 -34.04 7.12 -1.94
N ARG A 92 -33.07 7.75 -2.63
CA ARG A 92 -32.69 7.39 -4.01
C ARG A 92 -31.18 7.27 -4.22
N ARG A 93 -30.39 7.30 -3.14
CA ARG A 93 -28.93 7.27 -3.26
C ARG A 93 -28.30 6.44 -2.17
N GLU A 94 -27.24 5.75 -2.54
CA GLU A 94 -26.49 4.87 -1.65
C GLU A 94 -24.99 5.09 -1.83
N VAL A 95 -24.21 4.86 -0.78
CA VAL A 95 -22.75 4.83 -0.84
C VAL A 95 -22.30 3.39 -0.99
N LEU A 96 -21.39 3.14 -1.93
CA LEU A 96 -20.72 1.83 -2.02
C LEU A 96 -19.54 1.81 -1.06
N ILE A 97 -19.39 0.68 -0.38
CA ILE A 97 -18.32 0.43 0.58
C ILE A 97 -17.54 -0.78 0.09
N LEU A 98 -16.27 -0.56 -0.23
CA LEU A 98 -15.33 -1.62 -0.57
C LEU A 98 -14.36 -1.78 0.60
N GLN A 99 -14.50 -2.88 1.34
CA GLN A 99 -13.61 -3.19 2.46
C GLN A 99 -12.61 -4.26 2.04
N VAL A 100 -11.32 -3.92 2.11
CA VAL A 100 -10.20 -4.77 1.71
C VAL A 100 -9.45 -5.23 2.96
N ARG A 101 -9.19 -6.53 3.07
CA ARG A 101 -8.31 -7.07 4.12
C ARG A 101 -6.84 -6.99 3.70
N PRO A 102 -5.89 -6.94 4.64
CA PRO A 102 -4.49 -7.20 4.32
C PRO A 102 -4.35 -8.51 3.54
N GLY A 103 -3.68 -8.43 2.40
CA GLY A 103 -3.48 -9.55 1.51
C GLY A 103 -2.55 -10.60 2.12
N ARG A 104 -2.87 -11.88 1.95
CA ARG A 104 -2.05 -13.00 2.45
C ARG A 104 -0.91 -13.40 1.51
N ARG A 105 -1.07 -13.14 0.21
CA ARG A 105 -0.10 -13.49 -0.84
C ARG A 105 0.32 -12.25 -1.61
N LYS A 106 1.00 -11.34 -0.90
CA LYS A 106 1.53 -10.11 -1.46
C LYS A 106 2.71 -10.41 -2.41
N PRO A 107 3.01 -9.52 -3.37
CA PRO A 107 2.26 -8.31 -3.71
C PRO A 107 1.08 -8.56 -4.66
N TYR A 108 0.07 -7.72 -4.52
CA TYR A 108 -1.03 -7.50 -5.45
C TYR A 108 -0.61 -6.44 -6.46
N TYR A 109 -0.99 -6.67 -7.72
CA TYR A 109 -0.67 -5.80 -8.83
C TYR A 109 -1.94 -5.35 -9.54
N LEU A 110 -1.89 -4.14 -10.09
CA LEU A 110 -2.81 -3.64 -11.11
C LEU A 110 -2.12 -3.73 -12.47
N THR A 111 -2.76 -4.35 -13.46
CA THR A 111 -2.30 -4.36 -14.85
C THR A 111 -2.82 -3.14 -15.60
N TYR A 112 -2.00 -2.63 -16.51
CA TYR A 112 -2.35 -1.51 -17.39
C TYR A 112 -2.60 -2.00 -18.81
N ALA A 113 -3.44 -1.27 -19.54
CA ALA A 113 -3.60 -1.48 -20.97
C ALA A 113 -2.39 -0.96 -21.76
N ASP A 114 -1.71 0.07 -21.26
CA ASP A 114 -0.58 0.73 -21.92
C ASP A 114 0.55 1.05 -20.92
N PRO A 115 1.79 0.57 -21.14
CA PRO A 115 2.18 -0.40 -22.16
C PRO A 115 1.48 -1.75 -21.94
N PRO A 116 1.12 -2.48 -23.01
CA PRO A 116 0.51 -3.80 -22.88
C PRO A 116 1.38 -4.74 -22.02
N GLY A 117 0.76 -5.34 -20.99
CA GLY A 117 1.48 -6.19 -20.02
C GLY A 117 2.21 -5.42 -18.92
N GLY A 118 2.14 -4.09 -18.92
CA GLY A 118 2.57 -3.25 -17.80
C GLY A 118 1.78 -3.57 -16.55
N ARG A 119 2.45 -3.58 -15.39
CA ARG A 119 1.79 -3.72 -14.09
C ARG A 119 2.48 -2.89 -13.02
N GLY A 120 1.71 -2.39 -12.07
CA GLY A 120 2.19 -1.69 -10.89
C GLY A 120 1.72 -2.38 -9.62
N ALA A 121 2.58 -2.39 -8.60
CA ALA A 121 2.14 -2.63 -7.22
C ALA A 121 2.10 -1.27 -6.51
N PHE A 122 1.18 -1.13 -5.57
CA PHE A 122 1.00 0.09 -4.79
C PHE A 122 0.97 -0.23 -3.31
N VAL A 123 1.31 0.75 -2.47
CA VAL A 123 1.28 0.66 -1.01
C VAL A 123 0.74 1.97 -0.44
N ARG A 124 0.09 1.91 0.72
CA ARG A 124 -0.42 3.10 1.40
C ARG A 124 0.69 3.76 2.22
N VAL A 125 0.80 5.08 2.09
CA VAL A 125 1.69 5.94 2.86
C VAL A 125 0.85 7.14 3.28
N ALA A 126 0.46 7.17 4.55
CA ALA A 126 -0.57 8.08 5.05
C ALA A 126 -1.85 7.99 4.19
N ASP A 127 -2.34 9.11 3.67
CA ASP A 127 -3.52 9.23 2.81
C ASP A 127 -3.26 8.92 1.33
N LYS A 128 -2.05 8.51 0.94
CA LYS A 128 -1.67 8.31 -0.46
C LYS A 128 -1.40 6.86 -0.81
N SER A 129 -1.75 6.49 -2.04
CA SER A 129 -1.25 5.29 -2.70
C SER A 129 -0.01 5.59 -3.53
N VAL A 130 1.14 5.09 -3.07
CA VAL A 130 2.45 5.26 -3.71
C VAL A 130 2.79 4.00 -4.51
N THR A 131 3.39 4.18 -5.69
CA THR A 131 3.93 3.07 -6.49
C THR A 131 5.05 2.37 -5.71
N ALA A 132 4.90 1.07 -5.50
CA ALA A 132 5.92 0.27 -4.84
C ALA A 132 7.16 0.16 -5.75
N SER A 133 8.32 0.52 -5.19
CA SER A 133 9.60 0.33 -5.84
C SER A 133 9.93 -1.16 -6.01
N ARG A 134 11.06 -1.45 -6.68
CA ARG A 134 11.56 -2.82 -6.78
C ARG A 134 11.91 -3.40 -5.41
N GLU A 135 12.54 -2.60 -4.55
CA GLU A 135 12.93 -2.95 -3.19
C GLU A 135 11.68 -3.26 -2.35
N MET A 136 10.67 -2.40 -2.39
CA MET A 136 9.40 -2.59 -1.69
C MET A 136 8.66 -3.84 -2.19
N ILE A 137 8.63 -4.08 -3.51
CA ILE A 137 8.07 -5.32 -4.08
C ILE A 137 8.79 -6.56 -3.54
N GLN A 138 10.12 -6.52 -3.38
CA GLN A 138 10.88 -7.64 -2.80
C GLN A 138 10.53 -7.84 -1.33
N VAL A 139 10.38 -6.76 -0.55
CA VAL A 139 9.93 -6.83 0.85
C VAL A 139 8.53 -7.44 0.93
N LEU A 140 7.58 -6.98 0.11
CA LEU A 140 6.20 -7.47 0.07
C LEU A 140 6.10 -8.98 -0.23
N ARG A 141 6.95 -9.51 -1.13
CA ARG A 141 6.98 -10.96 -1.46
C ARG A 141 7.33 -11.85 -0.27
N HIS A 142 7.95 -11.28 0.76
CA HIS A 142 8.39 -11.99 1.94
C HIS A 142 7.62 -11.59 3.20
N ALA A 143 6.68 -10.64 3.10
CA ALA A 143 5.79 -10.27 4.18
C ALA A 143 4.95 -11.48 4.62
N GLY A 144 5.10 -11.91 5.87
CA GLY A 144 4.36 -13.05 6.45
C GLY A 144 5.10 -14.41 6.41
N ARG A 145 6.34 -14.48 5.92
CA ARG A 145 7.23 -15.61 6.21
C ARG A 145 7.93 -15.31 7.54
N GLU A 146 7.81 -16.20 8.52
CA GLU A 146 8.37 -16.02 9.86
C GLU A 146 9.86 -15.63 9.82
N ARG A 147 10.21 -14.76 10.78
CA ARG A 147 11.54 -14.19 11.06
C ARG A 147 12.54 -15.32 11.32
N GLY A 148 13.10 -15.88 10.26
CA GLY A 148 14.08 -16.96 10.31
C GLY A 148 15.29 -16.71 9.42
N VAL A 149 15.51 -15.47 8.98
CA VAL A 149 16.73 -15.14 8.25
C VAL A 149 17.87 -15.06 9.27
N SER A 150 18.69 -16.12 9.34
CA SER A 150 19.97 -16.07 10.04
C SER A 150 20.88 -15.10 9.29
N LEU A 151 20.88 -13.82 9.68
CA LEU A 151 21.74 -12.83 9.09
C LEU A 151 23.10 -12.85 9.79
N ARG A 152 24.16 -13.12 9.03
CA ARG A 152 25.52 -12.79 9.49
C ARG A 152 25.77 -11.33 9.16
N VAL A 153 25.83 -10.49 10.19
CA VAL A 153 26.17 -9.07 10.05
C VAL A 153 27.69 -8.99 9.83
N GLY A 154 28.10 -8.72 8.59
CA GLY A 154 29.50 -8.48 8.24
C GLY A 154 29.88 -7.00 8.36
N GLU A 155 31.14 -6.69 8.09
CA GLU A 155 31.68 -5.32 8.09
C GLU A 155 30.81 -4.30 7.31
N PRO A 156 30.34 -4.57 6.08
CA PRO A 156 29.54 -3.58 5.35
C PRO A 156 28.17 -3.31 6.00
N GLU A 157 27.56 -4.33 6.59
CA GLU A 157 26.31 -4.17 7.35
C GLU A 157 26.55 -3.33 8.61
N GLN A 158 27.64 -3.55 9.34
CA GLN A 158 27.96 -2.75 10.54
C GLN A 158 28.19 -1.27 10.20
N VAL A 159 28.90 -0.97 9.11
CA VAL A 159 29.10 0.40 8.64
C VAL A 159 27.76 1.07 8.31
N LEU A 160 26.87 0.36 7.62
CA LEU A 160 25.54 0.87 7.28
C LEU A 160 24.67 1.12 8.51
N LEU A 161 24.66 0.19 9.47
CA LEU A 161 23.88 0.32 10.70
C LEU A 161 24.37 1.50 11.55
N ARG A 162 25.69 1.63 11.75
CA ARG A 162 26.28 2.78 12.46
C ARG A 162 25.95 4.11 11.79
N HIS A 163 26.00 4.17 10.46
CA HIS A 163 25.60 5.37 9.73
C HIS A 163 24.14 5.75 10.00
N LEU A 164 23.25 4.76 10.15
CA LEU A 164 21.84 4.98 10.44
C LEU A 164 21.56 5.32 11.91
N GLU A 165 22.44 4.96 12.84
CA GLU A 165 22.39 5.43 14.22
C GLU A 165 22.71 6.93 14.28
N GLU A 166 23.69 7.38 13.50
CA GLU A 166 24.09 8.80 13.41
C GLU A 166 23.12 9.63 12.55
N ARG A 167 22.50 9.02 11.54
CA ARG A 167 21.58 9.67 10.59
C ARG A 167 20.28 8.88 10.48
N SER A 168 19.15 9.54 10.72
CA SER A 168 17.86 8.87 10.83
C SER A 168 17.39 8.09 9.59
N ASN A 169 17.93 8.36 8.39
CA ASN A 169 17.58 7.62 7.18
C ASN A 169 18.68 7.59 6.12
N ILE A 170 18.59 6.63 5.19
CA ILE A 170 19.47 6.48 4.04
C ILE A 170 18.67 6.06 2.79
N THR A 171 19.11 6.48 1.59
CA THR A 171 18.56 5.98 0.32
C THR A 171 19.38 4.81 -0.22
N LEU A 172 18.84 4.12 -1.23
CA LEU A 172 19.61 3.14 -2.00
C LEU A 172 20.88 3.75 -2.61
N ALA A 173 20.78 4.96 -3.17
CA ALA A 173 21.91 5.64 -3.82
C ALA A 173 23.00 6.03 -2.80
N ASP A 174 22.61 6.46 -1.61
CA ASP A 174 23.55 6.78 -0.54
C ASP A 174 24.22 5.52 0.00
N THR A 175 23.48 4.42 0.14
CA THR A 175 24.03 3.11 0.54
C THR A 175 25.09 2.61 -0.46
N GLN A 176 24.86 2.81 -1.76
CA GLN A 176 25.85 2.47 -2.79
C GLN A 176 27.15 3.26 -2.58
N LYS A 177 27.05 4.57 -2.35
CA LYS A 177 28.20 5.46 -2.15
C LYS A 177 28.94 5.14 -0.85
N LEU A 178 28.20 4.93 0.24
CA LEU A 178 28.74 4.63 1.56
C LEU A 178 29.56 3.34 1.57
N LEU A 179 29.05 2.29 0.93
CA LEU A 179 29.69 0.97 0.94
C LEU A 179 30.62 0.72 -0.26
N GLY A 180 30.64 1.60 -1.26
CA GLY A 180 31.42 1.41 -2.48
C GLY A 180 31.00 0.18 -3.30
N ILE A 181 29.71 -0.18 -3.28
CA ILE A 181 29.17 -1.39 -3.92
C ILE A 181 28.18 -1.06 -5.06
N SER A 182 27.93 -2.06 -5.91
CA SER A 182 26.94 -1.91 -6.98
C SER A 182 25.52 -1.71 -6.45
N ARG A 183 24.65 -1.05 -7.26
CA ARG A 183 23.22 -0.86 -6.93
C ARG A 183 22.52 -2.15 -6.56
N ARG A 184 22.85 -3.24 -7.27
CA ARG A 184 22.28 -4.56 -7.01
C ARG A 184 22.66 -5.10 -5.63
N GLN A 185 23.92 -4.94 -5.24
CA GLN A 185 24.40 -5.36 -3.91
C GLN A 185 23.79 -4.50 -2.81
N ALA A 186 23.73 -3.17 -2.97
CA ALA A 186 23.10 -2.27 -2.02
C ALA A 186 21.60 -2.59 -1.84
N SER A 187 20.86 -2.76 -2.95
CA SER A 187 19.45 -3.14 -2.95
C SER A 187 19.24 -4.48 -2.22
N ALA A 188 20.07 -5.49 -2.52
CA ALA A 188 20.01 -6.78 -1.85
C ALA A 188 20.28 -6.68 -0.34
N LYS A 189 21.26 -5.88 0.10
CA LYS A 189 21.57 -5.67 1.53
C LYS A 189 20.42 -4.96 2.24
N LEU A 190 19.89 -3.86 1.70
CA LEU A 190 18.78 -3.11 2.31
C LEU A 190 17.53 -3.99 2.47
N VAL A 191 17.14 -4.70 1.40
CA VAL A 191 16.00 -5.61 1.44
C VAL A 191 16.23 -6.75 2.44
N LEU A 192 17.46 -7.26 2.54
CA LEU A 192 17.81 -8.29 3.52
C LEU A 192 17.68 -7.80 4.96
N LEU A 193 18.17 -6.59 5.25
CA LEU A 193 18.08 -5.98 6.58
C LEU A 193 16.64 -5.65 6.96
N VAL A 194 15.81 -5.18 6.02
CA VAL A 194 14.36 -5.00 6.25
C VAL A 194 13.70 -6.33 6.58
N ARG A 195 14.02 -7.40 5.83
CA ARG A 195 13.49 -8.74 6.08
C ARG A 195 13.97 -9.36 7.38
N ALA A 196 15.17 -8.97 7.85
CA ALA A 196 15.70 -9.37 9.14
C ALA A 196 15.07 -8.58 10.31
N GLY A 197 14.27 -7.55 10.03
CA GLY A 197 13.66 -6.70 11.05
C GLY A 197 14.60 -5.66 11.64
N LEU A 198 15.74 -5.40 10.99
CA LEU A 198 16.71 -4.39 11.44
C LEU A 198 16.42 -3.01 10.85
N LEU A 199 15.79 -2.95 9.66
CA LEU A 199 15.41 -1.71 9.00
C LEU A 199 13.91 -1.65 8.69
N ASN A 200 13.36 -0.45 8.74
CA ASN A 200 12.10 -0.08 8.10
C ASN A 200 12.37 0.47 6.70
N ILE A 201 11.45 0.22 5.77
CA ILE A 201 11.42 0.86 4.45
C ILE A 201 10.26 1.85 4.39
N HIS A 202 10.55 3.07 3.96
CA HIS A 202 9.60 4.17 3.86
C HIS A 202 9.45 4.58 2.39
N PRO A 203 8.48 4.02 1.67
CA PRO A 203 8.26 4.35 0.27
C PRO A 203 7.71 5.76 0.10
N SER A 204 8.12 6.44 -0.97
CA SER A 204 7.60 7.76 -1.33
C SER A 204 7.63 7.98 -2.84
N GLU A 205 6.95 9.03 -3.33
CA GLU A 205 7.00 9.42 -4.75
C GLU A 205 8.41 9.80 -5.22
N ARG A 206 9.30 10.20 -4.29
CA ARG A 206 10.70 10.57 -4.59
C ARG A 206 11.67 9.39 -4.49
N GLY A 207 11.18 8.20 -4.15
CA GLY A 207 11.98 7.00 -3.88
C GLY A 207 11.97 6.61 -2.40
N ASP A 208 12.49 5.42 -2.12
CA ASP A 208 12.47 4.86 -0.78
C ASP A 208 13.60 5.40 0.09
N THR A 209 13.28 5.58 1.37
CA THR A 209 14.28 5.75 2.42
C THR A 209 14.21 4.57 3.39
N PHE A 210 15.31 4.30 4.09
CA PHE A 210 15.43 3.22 5.05
C PHE A 210 15.90 3.79 6.39
N SER A 211 15.33 3.32 7.48
CA SER A 211 15.70 3.71 8.85
C SER A 211 15.87 2.47 9.72
N LEU A 212 16.56 2.59 10.85
CA LEU A 212 16.59 1.53 11.86
C LEU A 212 15.19 1.28 12.44
N VAL A 213 14.96 0.05 12.87
CA VAL A 213 13.83 -0.30 13.74
C VAL A 213 14.21 0.06 15.17
N GLU A 214 13.44 0.91 15.84
CA GLU A 214 13.76 1.41 17.19
C GLU A 214 13.86 0.28 18.24
N GLU A 215 13.15 -0.83 18.05
CA GLU A 215 13.15 -1.99 18.96
C GLU A 215 14.34 -2.96 18.77
N ALA A 216 15.24 -2.73 17.81
CA ALA A 216 16.31 -3.68 17.47
C ALA A 216 17.54 -3.63 18.41
N PHE A 217 17.50 -2.81 19.47
CA PHE A 217 18.65 -2.50 20.33
C PHE A 217 18.56 -3.03 21.77
N ASP A 218 17.53 -3.80 22.13
CA ASP A 218 17.42 -4.46 23.44
C ASP A 218 18.07 -5.87 23.46
N PHE A 219 19.35 -5.96 23.07
CA PHE A 219 20.15 -7.20 23.18
C PHE A 219 21.44 -7.00 23.97
#